data_AF-A0A392QAI5-F1
#
_entry.id   AF-A0A392QAI5-F1
#
_cell.length_a   1.000
_cell.length_b   1.000
_cell.length_c   1.000
_cell.angle_alpha   90.00
_cell.angle_beta   90.00
_cell.angle_gamma   90.00
#
_symmetry.space_group_name_H-M   'P 1'
#
loop_
_entity.id
_entity.type
_entity.pdbx_description
1 polymer ?
#
loop_
_entity_poly.entity_id
_entity_poly.type
_entity_poly.pdbx_seq_one_letter_code
_entity_poly.pdbx_strand_id
1 'polypeptide(L)'
;MPCSSIQRLWYGDQDLPCLKRVDLSNSKYFVETPNFAGCRRLERLDLTGCRNLSYVHPSIGRLVKLAFLSLEGCSSLVRLVLDG
;
A
#
# COMPACT_ATOMS: atom_id res chain seq x y z
N MET A 1 7.53 8.44 -0.45
CA MET A 1 8.86 8.05 -0.97
C MET A 1 8.69 7.51 -2.39
N PRO A 2 8.33 8.38 -3.36
CA PRO A 2 8.21 7.97 -4.75
C PRO A 2 9.59 7.59 -5.33
N CYS A 3 9.59 6.77 -6.38
CA CYS A 3 10.78 6.33 -7.11
C CYS A 3 11.85 5.64 -6.24
N SER A 4 11.45 5.02 -5.13
CA SER A 4 12.39 4.41 -4.19
C SER A 4 12.75 2.96 -4.57
N SER A 5 13.87 2.48 -4.03
CA SER A 5 14.34 1.11 -4.20
C SER A 5 13.89 0.17 -3.08
N ILE A 6 12.96 0.61 -2.22
CA ILE A 6 12.44 -0.24 -1.14
C ILE A 6 11.68 -1.44 -1.71
N GLN A 7 11.81 -2.59 -1.06
CA GLN A 7 11.02 -3.78 -1.35
C GLN A 7 9.79 -3.89 -0.44
N ARG A 8 9.89 -3.36 0.78
CA ARG A 8 8.84 -3.28 1.80
C ARG A 8 8.88 -1.93 2.51
N LEU A 9 7.74 -1.52 3.05
CA LEU A 9 7.59 -0.23 3.72
C LEU A 9 8.07 -0.28 5.18
N TRP A 10 7.73 -1.34 5.91
CA TRP A 10 8.20 -1.65 7.26
C TRP A 10 8.03 -3.15 7.54
N TYR A 11 8.62 -3.61 8.65
CA TYR A 11 8.50 -4.98 9.14
C TYR A 11 7.53 -5.06 10.32
N GLY A 12 6.79 -6.16 10.39
CA GLY A 12 5.79 -6.40 11.42
C GLY A 12 4.60 -5.45 11.36
N ASP A 13 3.71 -5.59 12.33
CA ASP A 13 2.57 -4.71 12.49
C ASP A 13 3.01 -3.37 13.08
N GLN A 14 2.45 -2.28 12.55
CA GLN A 14 2.72 -0.92 13.01
C GLN A 14 1.43 -0.26 13.45
N ASP A 15 1.48 0.46 14.58
CA ASP A 15 0.41 1.34 15.02
C ASP A 15 0.76 2.79 14.69
N LEU A 16 0.18 3.31 13.61
CA LEU A 16 0.48 4.64 13.08
C LEU A 16 -0.84 5.44 12.98
N PRO A 17 -1.45 5.82 14.12
CA PRO A 17 -2.79 6.40 14.17
C PRO A 17 -2.86 7.81 13.55
N CYS A 18 -1.72 8.42 13.24
CA CYS A 18 -1.61 9.74 12.62
C CYS A 18 -1.17 9.68 11.14
N LEU A 19 -0.85 8.49 10.61
CA LEU A 19 -0.44 8.36 9.22
C LEU A 19 -1.63 8.61 8.29
N LYS A 20 -1.52 9.64 7.45
CA LYS A 20 -2.58 10.06 6.51
C LYS A 20 -2.28 9.72 5.06
N ARG A 21 -1.01 9.64 4.68
CA ARG A 21 -0.60 9.49 3.28
C ARG A 21 0.60 8.56 3.19
N VAL A 22 0.51 7.61 2.28
CA VAL A 22 1.63 6.79 1.81
C VAL A 22 1.70 6.96 0.30
N ASP A 23 2.86 7.40 -0.16
CA ASP A 23 3.16 7.52 -1.59
C ASP A 23 4.42 6.70 -1.88
N LEU A 24 4.24 5.62 -2.63
CA LEU A 24 5.29 4.74 -3.13
C LEU A 24 5.30 4.69 -4.65
N SER A 25 4.67 5.67 -5.30
CA SER A 25 4.56 5.71 -6.76
C SER A 25 5.93 5.52 -7.42
N ASN A 26 5.96 4.74 -8.50
CA ASN A 26 7.14 4.36 -9.26
C ASN A 26 8.23 3.62 -8.47
N SER A 27 7.93 3.06 -7.30
CA SER A 27 8.85 2.19 -6.55
C SER A 27 8.82 0.78 -7.15
N LYS A 28 9.53 0.62 -8.27
CA LYS A 28 9.46 -0.58 -9.13
C LYS A 28 9.83 -1.89 -8.43
N TYR A 29 10.61 -1.82 -7.35
CA TYR A 29 11.06 -2.98 -6.57
C TYR A 29 10.15 -3.33 -5.39
N PHE A 30 9.11 -2.53 -5.13
CA PHE A 30 8.17 -2.79 -4.05
C PHE A 30 7.33 -4.03 -4.39
N VAL A 31 7.34 -5.03 -3.50
CA VAL A 31 6.78 -6.37 -3.79
C VAL A 31 5.44 -6.60 -3.09
N GLU A 32 5.31 -6.12 -1.85
CA GLU A 32 4.15 -6.40 -1.01
C GLU A 32 3.82 -5.22 -0.09
N THR A 33 2.52 -4.96 0.10
CA THR A 33 2.09 -3.99 1.11
C THR A 33 2.12 -4.60 2.52
N PRO A 34 2.44 -3.82 3.57
CA PRO A 34 2.32 -4.30 4.93
C PRO A 34 0.85 -4.38 5.39
N ASN A 35 0.64 -4.89 6.60
CA ASN A 35 -0.62 -4.75 7.31
C ASN A 35 -0.85 -3.27 7.69
N PHE A 36 -2.00 -2.73 7.27
CA PHE A 36 -2.41 -1.35 7.54
C PHE A 36 -3.46 -1.21 8.65
N ALA A 37 -3.75 -2.27 9.43
CA ALA A 37 -4.77 -2.21 10.48
C ALA A 37 -4.55 -1.11 11.54
N GLY A 38 -3.30 -0.75 11.84
CA GLY A 38 -2.94 0.38 12.71
C GLY A 38 -2.98 1.76 12.06
N CYS A 39 -3.17 1.84 10.73
CA CYS A 39 -3.17 3.10 9.97
C CYS A 39 -4.59 3.66 9.79
N ARG A 40 -5.37 3.78 10.87
CA ARG A 40 -6.82 4.06 10.84
C ARG A 40 -7.20 5.42 10.22
N ARG A 41 -6.25 6.34 10.08
CA ARG A 41 -6.43 7.68 9.47
C ARG A 41 -5.83 7.79 8.07
N LEU A 42 -5.42 6.68 7.47
CA LEU A 42 -4.85 6.68 6.13
C LEU A 42 -5.90 7.11 5.11
N GLU A 43 -5.65 8.23 4.43
CA GLU A 43 -6.54 8.87 3.45
C GLU A 43 -6.09 8.59 2.02
N ARG A 44 -4.78 8.45 1.79
CA ARG A 44 -4.18 8.23 0.46
C ARG A 44 -3.15 7.11 0.50
N LEU A 45 -3.31 6.12 -0.37
CA LEU A 45 -2.32 5.10 -0.69
C LEU A 45 -2.04 5.11 -2.19
N ASP A 46 -0.88 5.65 -2.58
CA ASP A 46 -0.46 5.72 -3.98
C ASP A 46 0.62 4.68 -4.28
N LEU A 47 0.25 3.66 -5.05
CA LEU A 47 1.14 2.58 -5.51
C LEU A 47 1.31 2.61 -7.04
N THR A 48 0.96 3.72 -7.69
CA THR A 48 1.05 3.88 -9.15
C THR A 48 2.43 3.44 -9.67
N GLY A 49 2.50 2.58 -10.68
CA GLY A 49 3.76 2.17 -11.29
C GLY A 49 4.64 1.26 -10.44
N CYS A 50 4.13 0.69 -9.35
CA CYS A 50 4.82 -0.37 -8.59
C CYS A 50 4.78 -1.69 -9.37
N ARG A 51 5.63 -1.82 -10.39
CA ARG A 51 5.57 -2.92 -11.37
C ARG A 51 5.71 -4.31 -10.77
N ASN A 52 6.54 -4.47 -9.73
CA ASN A 52 6.76 -5.75 -9.04
C ASN A 52 5.79 -6.01 -7.89
N LEU A 53 4.83 -5.11 -7.63
CA LEU A 53 3.84 -5.32 -6.57
C LEU A 53 3.00 -6.55 -6.94
N SER A 54 3.13 -7.62 -6.17
CA SER A 54 2.43 -8.89 -6.40
C SER A 54 1.41 -9.22 -5.32
N TYR A 55 1.52 -8.59 -4.14
CA TYR A 55 0.63 -8.82 -3.01
C TYR A 55 0.19 -7.52 -2.35
N VAL A 56 -1.11 -7.40 -2.12
CA VAL A 56 -1.71 -6.33 -1.34
C VAL A 56 -2.42 -6.96 -0.14
N HIS A 57 -2.05 -6.52 1.05
CA HIS A 57 -2.57 -7.06 2.30
C HIS A 57 -4.05 -6.71 2.48
N PRO A 58 -4.95 -7.67 2.79
CA PRO A 58 -6.40 -7.45 2.84
C PRO A 58 -6.89 -6.34 3.78
N SER A 59 -6.07 -5.97 4.77
CA SER A 59 -6.34 -4.85 5.68
C SER A 59 -6.67 -3.54 4.99
N ILE A 60 -6.31 -3.34 3.70
CA ILE A 60 -6.73 -2.13 2.98
C ILE A 60 -8.26 -1.97 2.96
N GLY A 61 -9.01 -3.07 2.92
CA GLY A 61 -10.47 -3.06 2.92
C GLY A 61 -11.06 -2.48 4.22
N ARG A 62 -10.28 -2.46 5.30
CA ARG A 62 -10.68 -1.96 6.61
C ARG A 62 -10.34 -0.49 6.83
N LEU A 63 -9.71 0.17 5.85
CA LEU A 63 -9.29 1.57 5.95
C LEU A 63 -10.46 2.53 5.69
N VAL A 64 -11.25 2.81 6.73
CA VAL A 64 -12.47 3.64 6.65
C VAL A 64 -12.27 5.09 6.20
N LYS A 65 -11.03 5.59 6.21
CA LYS A 65 -10.69 6.96 5.75
C LYS A 65 -10.03 6.99 4.37
N LEU A 66 -9.75 5.84 3.77
CA LEU A 66 -9.05 5.76 2.50
C LEU A 66 -9.95 6.34 1.39
N ALA A 67 -9.58 7.53 0.93
CA ALA A 67 -10.29 8.25 -0.13
C ALA A 67 -9.60 8.07 -1.49
N PHE A 68 -8.33 7.66 -1.50
CA PHE A 68 -7.56 7.43 -2.72
C PHE A 68 -6.71 6.16 -2.60
N LEU A 69 -6.89 5.28 -3.57
CA LEU A 69 -6.03 4.14 -3.85
C LEU A 69 -5.71 4.12 -5.34
N SER A 70 -4.42 4.14 -5.69
CA SER A 70 -3.99 3.85 -7.06
C SER A 70 -3.14 2.60 -7.10
N LEU A 71 -3.54 1.68 -7.97
CA LEU A 71 -2.81 0.47 -8.37
C LEU A 71 -2.47 0.52 -9.88
N GLU A 72 -2.63 1.69 -10.52
CA GLU A 72 -2.37 1.86 -11.94
C GLU A 72 -0.93 1.44 -12.27
N GLY A 73 -0.74 0.65 -13.34
CA GLY A 73 0.59 0.20 -13.77
C GLY A 73 1.27 -0.83 -12.85
N CYS A 74 0.55 -1.43 -11.89
CA CYS A 74 1.04 -2.56 -11.09
C CYS A 74 0.94 -3.88 -11.87
N SER A 75 1.87 -4.11 -12.80
CA SER A 75 1.83 -5.23 -13.76
C SER A 75 1.91 -6.63 -13.15
N SER A 76 2.56 -6.80 -12.00
CA SER A 76 2.66 -8.10 -11.31
C SER A 76 1.47 -8.41 -10.41
N LEU A 77 0.55 -7.46 -10.21
CA LEU A 77 -0.59 -7.65 -9.32
C LEU A 77 -1.69 -8.41 -10.06
N VAL A 78 -1.87 -9.69 -9.72
CA VAL A 78 -2.83 -10.57 -10.41
C VAL A 78 -4.23 -10.48 -9.80
N ARG A 79 -4.32 -10.27 -8.48
CA ARG A 79 -5.58 -10.21 -7.74
C ARG A 79 -5.49 -9.21 -6.60
N LEU A 80 -6.60 -8.53 -6.36
CA LEU A 80 -6.83 -7.76 -5.16
C LEU A 80 -7.80 -8.54 -4.26
N VAL A 81 -7.36 -8.89 -3.06
CA VAL A 81 -8.22 -9.52 -2.04
C VAL A 81 -8.50 -8.48 -0.98
N LEU A 82 -9.77 -8.32 -0.63
CA LEU A 82 -10.25 -7.41 0.40
C LEU A 82 -10.95 -8.25 1.47
N ASP A 83 -10.64 -7.98 2.74
CA ASP A 83 -11.47 -8.48 3.84
C ASP A 83 -12.70 -7.56 3.93
N GLY A 84 -13.88 -8.13 3.67
CA GLY A 84 -15.18 -7.45 3.78
C GLY A 84 -15.62 -7.25 5.22
#